data_AF-A0A1I7SFD7-F1
#
_entry.id   AF-A0A1I7SFD7-F1
#
_cell.length_a   1.000
_cell.length_b   1.000
_cell.length_c   1.000
_cell.angle_alpha   90.00
_cell.angle_beta   90.00
_cell.angle_gamma   90.00
#
_symmetry.space_group_name_H-M   'P 1'
#
loop_
_entity.id
_entity.type
_entity.pdbx_description
1 polymer ?
#
loop_
_entity_poly.entity_id
_entity_poly.type
_entity_poly.pdbx_seq_one_letter_code
_entity_poly.pdbx_strand_id
1 'polypeptide(L)'
;MAHFVAPESFLKDMVAFLEQRLDALPARPFNYEDHIKNVQSVVELMEVLEEIVPEAMDLNGNGEAFRAYRQMYDSYSGLSIQLLKSTQGQVKIENDVCHICLEEQAIEPMYCLQCLKVVGCTSCINEFVSHNETVVKCPNCQRKSQAATPLFGRLKQ
;
A
#
# COMPACT_ATOMS: atom_id res chain seq x y z
N MET A 1 1.08 25.41 -7.78
CA MET A 1 1.21 24.30 -6.81
C MET A 1 2.47 23.56 -7.17
N ALA A 2 3.46 23.52 -6.27
CA ALA A 2 4.69 22.77 -6.52
C ALA A 2 4.40 21.30 -6.24
N HIS A 3 4.48 20.47 -7.29
CA HIS A 3 4.38 19.01 -7.14
C HIS A 3 5.63 18.53 -6.40
N PHE A 4 5.43 17.98 -5.20
CA PHE A 4 6.51 17.34 -4.47
C PHE A 4 6.81 16.00 -5.15
N VAL A 5 7.84 15.99 -5.99
CA VAL A 5 8.37 14.77 -6.57
C VAL A 5 9.41 14.23 -5.60
N ALA A 6 9.14 13.08 -4.97
CA ALA A 6 10.10 12.42 -4.11
C ALA A 6 11.38 12.13 -4.91
N PRO A 7 12.59 12.41 -4.36
CA PRO A 7 13.84 12.11 -5.06
C PRO A 7 13.92 10.63 -5.45
N GLU A 8 14.45 10.34 -6.64
CA GLU A 8 14.57 8.95 -7.14
C GLU A 8 15.38 8.06 -6.18
N SER A 9 16.35 8.63 -5.45
CA SER A 9 17.09 7.95 -4.39
C SER A 9 16.23 7.55 -3.20
N PHE A 10 15.27 8.39 -2.79
CA PHE A 10 14.34 8.08 -1.71
C PHE A 10 13.42 6.92 -2.08
N LEU A 11 12.93 6.88 -3.32
CA LEU A 11 12.12 5.77 -3.81
C LEU A 11 12.93 4.47 -3.86
N LYS A 12 14.19 4.50 -4.34
CA LYS A 12 15.07 3.33 -4.35
C LYS A 12 15.38 2.84 -2.94
N ASP A 13 15.67 3.74 -2.00
CA ASP A 13 15.94 3.39 -0.62
C ASP A 13 14.69 2.82 0.08
N MET A 14 13.52 3.37 -0.22
CA MET A 14 12.23 2.89 0.30
C MET A 14 11.88 1.51 -0.28
N VAL A 15 12.07 1.30 -1.59
CA VAL A 15 11.88 0.00 -2.24
C VAL A 15 12.85 -1.02 -1.65
N ALA A 16 14.14 -0.70 -1.55
CA ALA A 16 15.14 -1.59 -0.94
C ALA A 16 14.82 -1.87 0.54
N PHE A 17 14.36 -0.88 1.29
CA PHE A 17 13.91 -1.04 2.68
C PHE A 17 12.69 -1.96 2.78
N LEU A 18 11.71 -1.79 1.88
CA LEU A 18 10.53 -2.64 1.81
C LEU A 18 10.94 -4.07 1.41
N GLU A 19 11.72 -4.28 0.36
CA GLU A 19 12.20 -5.59 -0.09
C GLU A 19 12.99 -6.33 1.00
N GLN A 20 13.94 -5.65 1.64
CA GLN A 20 14.80 -6.24 2.67
C GLN A 20 14.04 -6.57 3.96
N ARG A 21 12.99 -5.81 4.29
CA ARG A 21 12.13 -6.11 5.45
C ARG A 21 11.01 -7.08 5.11
N LEU A 22 10.44 -7.04 3.91
CA LEU A 22 9.41 -7.96 3.42
C LEU A 22 9.83 -9.41 3.58
N ASP A 23 11.10 -9.72 3.32
CA ASP A 23 11.66 -11.07 3.52
C ASP A 23 11.90 -11.44 4.98
N ALA A 24 12.12 -10.45 5.85
CA ALA A 24 12.43 -10.62 7.26
C ALA A 24 11.19 -10.60 8.18
N LEU A 25 10.01 -10.25 7.66
CA LEU A 25 8.79 -10.23 8.47
C LEU A 25 8.31 -11.68 8.74
N PRO A 26 8.06 -12.06 10.01
CA PRO A 26 7.56 -13.38 10.31
C PRO A 26 6.14 -13.54 9.76
N ALA A 27 5.93 -14.56 8.92
CA ALA A 27 4.61 -14.99 8.50
C ALA A 27 3.79 -15.40 9.73
N ARG A 28 2.49 -15.09 9.70
CA ARG A 28 1.52 -15.53 10.72
C ARG A 28 0.40 -16.32 10.05
N PRO A 29 -0.28 -17.25 10.76
CA PRO A 29 -1.44 -17.94 10.22
C PRO A 29 -2.47 -16.93 9.72
N PHE A 30 -2.98 -17.16 8.50
CA PHE A 30 -4.00 -16.29 7.94
C PHE A 30 -5.32 -16.49 8.69
N ASN A 31 -5.88 -15.41 9.21
CA ASN A 31 -7.22 -15.36 9.77
C ASN A 31 -8.06 -14.39 8.94
N TYR A 32 -9.11 -14.91 8.29
CA TYR A 32 -9.94 -14.14 7.39
C TYR A 32 -10.71 -13.02 8.12
N GLU A 33 -11.24 -13.28 9.31
CA GLU A 33 -12.00 -12.29 10.07
C GLU A 33 -11.11 -11.12 10.52
N ASP A 34 -9.92 -11.43 11.03
CA ASP A 34 -8.94 -10.41 11.43
C ASP A 34 -8.45 -9.62 10.21
N HIS A 35 -8.26 -10.29 9.08
CA HIS A 35 -7.90 -9.63 7.84
C HIS A 35 -8.97 -8.63 7.39
N ILE A 36 -10.25 -9.02 7.37
CA ILE A 36 -11.35 -8.12 7.00
C ILE A 36 -11.43 -6.93 7.96
N LYS A 37 -11.29 -7.14 9.27
CA LYS A 37 -11.26 -6.05 10.26
C LYS A 37 -10.11 -5.09 10.00
N ASN A 38 -8.90 -5.62 9.76
CA ASN A 38 -7.73 -4.79 9.45
C ASN A 38 -7.92 -3.99 8.15
N VAL A 39 -8.55 -4.58 7.13
CA VAL A 39 -8.88 -3.88 5.88
C VAL A 39 -9.89 -2.75 6.13
N GLN A 40 -10.92 -2.99 6.95
CA GLN A 40 -11.88 -1.93 7.33
C GLN A 40 -11.20 -0.77 8.05
N SER A 41 -10.37 -1.06 9.06
CA SER A 41 -9.62 -0.01 9.79
C SER A 41 -8.67 0.77 8.88
N VAL A 42 -8.05 0.11 7.90
CA VAL A 42 -7.23 0.80 6.89
C VAL A 42 -8.06 1.75 6.04
N VAL A 43 -9.24 1.33 5.58
CA VAL A 43 -10.12 2.16 4.75
C VAL A 43 -10.56 3.41 5.53
N GLU A 44 -11.00 3.22 6.77
CA GLU A 44 -11.38 4.33 7.67
C GLU A 44 -10.22 5.30 7.91
N LEU A 45 -9.01 4.79 8.19
CA LEU A 45 -7.83 5.64 8.37
C LEU A 45 -7.47 6.41 7.11
N MET A 46 -7.63 5.81 5.92
CA MET A 46 -7.34 6.48 4.66
C MET A 46 -8.28 7.65 4.40
N GLU A 47 -9.56 7.52 4.75
CA GLU A 47 -10.53 8.62 4.64
C GLU A 47 -10.11 9.80 5.53
N VAL A 48 -9.76 9.53 6.79
CA VAL A 48 -9.32 10.59 7.72
C VAL A 48 -7.98 11.21 7.32
N LEU A 49 -7.02 10.39 6.85
CA LEU A 49 -5.72 10.88 6.39
C LEU A 49 -5.87 11.84 5.20
N GLU A 50 -6.75 11.55 4.25
CA GLU A 50 -7.00 12.44 3.12
C GLU A 50 -7.61 13.79 3.54
N GLU A 51 -8.46 13.78 4.56
CA GLU A 51 -9.08 15.00 5.09
C GLU A 51 -8.07 15.90 5.80
N ILE A 52 -7.13 15.33 6.56
CA ILE A 52 -6.18 16.11 7.39
C ILE A 52 -4.91 16.53 6.64
N VAL A 53 -4.56 15.87 5.52
CA VAL A 53 -3.33 16.17 4.75
C VAL A 53 -3.19 17.65 4.37
N PRO A 54 -4.23 18.34 3.83
CA PRO A 54 -4.10 19.75 3.46
C PRO A 54 -3.72 20.64 4.65
N GLU A 55 -4.31 20.40 5.83
CA GLU A 55 -4.02 21.16 7.05
C GLU A 55 -2.64 20.81 7.62
N ALA A 56 -2.25 19.53 7.58
CA ALA A 56 -0.98 19.05 8.10
C ALA A 56 0.22 19.51 7.26
N MET A 57 0.02 19.78 5.96
CA MET A 57 1.06 20.22 5.02
C MET A 57 1.15 21.74 4.86
N ASP A 58 0.27 22.51 5.52
CA ASP A 58 0.37 23.97 5.53
C ASP A 58 1.63 24.41 6.30
N LEU A 59 2.66 24.83 5.55
CA LEU A 59 3.95 25.29 6.08
C LEU A 59 3.85 26.55 6.94
N ASN A 60 2.71 27.25 6.91
CA ASN A 60 2.42 28.40 7.78
C ASN A 60 1.67 27.99 9.07
N GLY A 61 1.37 26.69 9.26
CA GLY A 61 0.28 26.23 10.14
C GLY A 61 0.58 25.09 11.12
N ASN A 62 -0.12 25.20 12.24
CA ASN A 62 -0.41 24.29 13.36
C ASN A 62 0.33 22.93 13.47
N GLY A 63 1.33 22.86 14.35
CA GLY A 63 2.02 21.61 14.73
C GLY A 63 1.12 20.54 15.37
N GLU A 64 -0.13 20.82 15.73
CA GLU A 64 -1.09 19.80 16.16
C GLU A 64 -1.61 18.95 15.00
N ALA A 65 -1.95 19.57 13.85
CA ALA A 65 -2.42 18.85 12.66
C ALA A 65 -1.34 17.90 12.13
N PHE A 66 -0.09 18.37 12.07
CA PHE A 66 1.04 17.52 11.69
C PHE A 66 1.29 16.36 12.66
N ARG A 67 1.13 16.59 13.98
CA ARG A 67 1.23 15.52 14.99
C ARG A 67 0.13 14.48 14.84
N ALA A 68 -1.11 14.91 14.62
CA ALA A 68 -2.24 14.02 14.38
C ALA A 68 -2.05 13.20 13.10
N TYR A 69 -1.66 13.84 11.99
CA TYR A 69 -1.33 13.18 10.74
C TYR A 69 -0.26 12.09 10.94
N ARG A 70 0.83 12.42 11.63
CA ARG A 70 1.91 11.45 11.91
C ARG A 70 1.41 10.23 12.69
N GLN A 71 0.61 10.45 13.74
CA GLN A 71 0.07 9.35 14.54
C GLN A 71 -0.87 8.45 13.73
N MET A 72 -1.70 9.03 12.86
CA MET A 72 -2.58 8.27 11.97
C MET A 72 -1.78 7.49 10.92
N TYR A 73 -0.73 8.11 10.35
CA TYR A 73 0.17 7.45 9.40
C TYR A 73 0.92 6.28 10.04
N ASP A 74 1.41 6.44 11.27
CA ASP A 74 2.05 5.35 12.02
C ASP A 74 1.08 4.18 12.26
N SER A 75 -0.20 4.49 12.54
CA SER A 75 -1.25 3.49 12.71
C SER A 75 -1.55 2.76 11.39
N TYR A 76 -1.66 3.49 10.29
CA TYR A 76 -1.83 2.94 8.94
C TYR A 76 -0.66 2.01 8.57
N SER A 77 0.58 2.46 8.80
CA SER A 77 1.79 1.68 8.55
C SER A 77 1.84 0.39 9.41
N GLY A 78 1.39 0.47 10.66
CA GLY A 78 1.24 -0.70 11.51
C GLY A 78 0.27 -1.73 10.94
N LEU A 79 -0.89 -1.30 10.45
CA LEU A 79 -1.90 -2.19 9.84
C LEU A 79 -1.44 -2.75 8.49
N SER A 80 -0.76 -1.97 7.65
CA SER A 80 -0.24 -2.45 6.37
C SER A 80 0.75 -3.61 6.57
N ILE A 81 1.64 -3.49 7.57
CA ILE A 81 2.57 -4.55 7.97
C ILE A 81 1.80 -5.78 8.49
N GLN A 82 0.72 -5.61 9.24
CA GLN A 82 -0.08 -6.73 9.74
C GLN A 82 -0.78 -7.48 8.61
N LEU A 83 -1.41 -6.75 7.68
CA LEU A 83 -2.04 -7.33 6.49
C LEU A 83 -1.01 -8.16 5.73
N LEU A 84 0.12 -7.55 5.41
CA LEU A 84 1.22 -8.20 4.72
C LEU A 84 1.69 -9.49 5.41
N LYS A 85 2.01 -9.44 6.71
CA LYS A 85 2.44 -10.60 7.52
C LYS A 85 1.42 -11.73 7.55
N SER A 86 0.13 -11.39 7.61
CA SER A 86 -0.95 -12.38 7.66
C SER A 86 -1.17 -13.04 6.29
N THR A 87 -0.91 -12.32 5.20
CA THR A 87 -1.15 -12.80 3.83
C THR A 87 0.03 -13.55 3.23
N GLN A 88 1.27 -13.17 3.57
CA GLN A 88 2.49 -13.75 3.00
C GLN A 88 2.59 -15.26 3.29
N GLY A 89 2.75 -16.07 2.23
CA GLY A 89 3.05 -17.50 2.32
C GLY A 89 1.89 -18.41 2.74
N GLN A 90 0.74 -17.85 3.12
CA GLN A 90 -0.42 -18.62 3.57
C GLN A 90 -1.60 -18.52 2.60
N VAL A 91 -1.77 -17.37 1.94
CA VAL A 91 -2.86 -17.15 0.99
C VAL A 91 -2.40 -17.57 -0.40
N LYS A 92 -3.08 -18.57 -0.97
CA LYS A 92 -2.92 -18.95 -2.38
C LYS A 92 -3.86 -18.10 -3.21
N ILE A 93 -3.29 -17.26 -4.07
CA ILE A 93 -4.03 -16.49 -5.06
C ILE A 93 -3.63 -17.02 -6.43
N GLU A 94 -4.62 -17.43 -7.22
CA GLU A 94 -4.40 -17.86 -8.60
C GLU A 94 -3.93 -16.66 -9.42
N ASN A 95 -2.97 -16.89 -10.33
CA ASN A 95 -2.56 -15.84 -11.26
C ASN A 95 -3.73 -15.50 -12.18
N ASP A 96 -3.87 -14.23 -12.54
CA ASP A 96 -5.00 -13.66 -13.24
C ASP A 96 -4.50 -12.51 -14.14
N VAL A 97 -5.42 -11.88 -14.86
CA VAL A 97 -5.14 -10.80 -15.80
C VAL A 97 -4.45 -9.62 -15.12
N CYS A 98 -3.44 -9.06 -15.79
CA CYS A 98 -2.89 -7.78 -15.37
C CYS A 98 -3.89 -6.65 -15.66
N HIS A 99 -4.35 -5.92 -14.66
CA HIS A 99 -5.37 -4.87 -14.86
C HIS A 99 -4.82 -3.58 -15.48
N ILE A 100 -3.54 -3.56 -15.84
CA ILE A 100 -2.85 -2.42 -16.46
C ILE A 100 -2.48 -2.74 -17.91
N CYS A 101 -1.63 -3.75 -18.14
CA CYS A 101 -1.23 -4.14 -19.50
C CYS A 101 -2.20 -5.11 -20.19
N LEU A 102 -3.20 -5.63 -19.47
CA LEU A 102 -4.24 -6.54 -19.96
C LEU A 102 -3.73 -7.90 -20.47
N GLU A 103 -2.49 -8.28 -20.14
CA GLU A 103 -2.02 -9.65 -20.36
C GLU A 103 -2.83 -10.65 -19.53
N GLU A 104 -3.22 -11.77 -20.15
CA GLU A 104 -4.08 -12.81 -19.55
C GLU A 104 -3.50 -13.41 -18.27
N GLN A 105 -2.18 -13.40 -18.11
CA GLN A 105 -1.48 -13.79 -16.90
C GLN A 105 -0.44 -12.73 -16.55
N ALA A 106 -0.49 -12.20 -15.34
CA ALA A 106 0.49 -11.24 -14.89
C ALA A 106 1.89 -11.87 -14.73
N ILE A 107 2.90 -11.19 -15.27
CA ILE A 107 4.33 -11.52 -15.08
C ILE A 107 4.78 -10.95 -13.74
N GLU A 108 5.34 -11.81 -12.88
CA GLU A 108 5.68 -11.46 -11.48
C GLU A 108 4.49 -10.75 -10.79
N PRO A 109 3.37 -11.48 -10.59
CA PRO A 109 2.11 -10.90 -10.17
C PRO A 109 2.22 -10.17 -8.83
N MET A 110 1.65 -8.98 -8.78
CA MET A 110 1.37 -8.25 -7.54
C MET A 110 -0.11 -8.39 -7.18
N TYR A 111 -0.35 -8.46 -5.88
CA TYR A 111 -1.67 -8.70 -5.31
C TYR A 111 -2.09 -7.55 -4.41
N CYS A 112 -3.37 -7.21 -4.40
CA CYS A 112 -3.91 -6.25 -3.44
C CYS A 112 -4.14 -6.93 -2.09
N LEU A 113 -3.54 -6.38 -1.03
CA LEU A 113 -3.71 -6.85 0.34
C LEU A 113 -5.11 -6.57 0.91
N GLN A 114 -5.97 -5.82 0.20
CA GLN A 114 -7.32 -5.52 0.66
C GLN A 114 -8.39 -6.42 0.03
N CYS A 115 -8.18 -6.88 -1.20
CA CYS A 115 -9.14 -7.74 -1.91
C CYS A 115 -8.59 -9.13 -2.25
N LEU A 116 -7.31 -9.39 -1.96
CA LEU A 116 -6.63 -10.67 -2.20
C LEU A 116 -6.80 -11.17 -3.64
N LYS A 117 -6.67 -10.25 -4.61
CA LYS A 117 -6.65 -10.55 -6.04
C LYS A 117 -5.41 -9.97 -6.69
N VAL A 118 -5.02 -10.54 -7.83
CA VAL A 118 -3.99 -9.96 -8.71
C VAL A 118 -4.45 -8.57 -9.16
N VAL A 119 -3.52 -7.63 -9.16
CA VAL A 119 -3.75 -6.26 -9.64
C VAL A 119 -2.91 -5.92 -10.87
N GLY A 120 -1.78 -6.60 -11.08
CA GLY A 120 -0.96 -6.38 -12.25
C GLY A 120 0.40 -7.04 -12.16
N CYS A 121 1.17 -6.93 -13.24
CA CYS A 121 2.59 -7.23 -13.26
C CYS A 121 3.34 -6.30 -12.31
N THR A 122 4.46 -6.75 -11.74
CA THR A 122 5.22 -5.88 -10.83
C THR A 122 5.69 -4.59 -11.51
N SER A 123 6.21 -4.68 -12.74
CA SER A 123 6.64 -3.50 -13.50
C SER A 123 5.50 -2.49 -13.70
N CYS A 124 4.33 -2.98 -14.13
CA CYS A 124 3.14 -2.16 -14.32
C CYS A 124 2.69 -1.47 -13.03
N ILE A 125 2.66 -2.19 -11.91
CA ILE A 125 2.23 -1.63 -10.63
C ILE A 125 3.24 -0.62 -10.10
N ASN A 126 4.53 -0.87 -10.24
CA ASN A 126 5.57 0.07 -9.84
C ASN A 126 5.46 1.39 -10.61
N GLU A 127 5.28 1.31 -11.94
CA GLU A 127 5.06 2.49 -12.78
C GLU A 127 3.73 3.19 -12.42
N PHE A 128 2.66 2.42 -12.21
CA PHE A 128 1.37 2.99 -11.80
C PHE A 128 1.47 3.74 -10.48
N VAL A 129 2.14 3.17 -9.47
CA VAL A 129 2.33 3.82 -8.16
C VAL A 129 3.21 5.07 -8.29
N SER A 130 4.27 5.05 -9.11
CA SER A 130 5.18 6.20 -9.25
C SER A 130 4.51 7.44 -9.87
N HIS A 131 3.41 7.27 -10.60
CA HIS A 131 2.61 8.36 -11.15
C HIS A 131 1.54 8.91 -10.18
N ASN A 132 1.40 8.34 -8.97
CA ASN A 132 0.45 8.79 -7.96
C ASN A 132 1.18 9.50 -6.80
N GLU A 133 0.76 10.72 -6.46
CA GLU A 133 1.51 11.58 -5.53
C GLU A 133 1.29 11.23 -4.05
N THR A 134 0.06 10.91 -3.66
CA THR A 134 -0.29 10.72 -2.23
C THR A 134 -1.11 9.47 -2.02
N VAL A 135 -2.10 9.25 -2.89
CA VAL A 135 -3.04 8.14 -2.78
C VAL A 135 -3.05 7.35 -4.07
N VAL A 136 -3.03 6.03 -3.95
CA VAL A 136 -3.21 5.10 -5.06
C VAL A 136 -4.43 4.23 -4.82
N LYS A 137 -5.21 4.00 -5.88
CA LYS A 137 -6.38 3.10 -5.85
C LYS A 137 -6.00 1.75 -6.44
N CYS A 138 -6.52 0.68 -5.84
CA CYS A 138 -6.41 -0.66 -6.41
C CYS A 138 -7.11 -0.72 -7.78
N PRO A 139 -6.41 -1.13 -8.86
CA PRO A 139 -7.04 -1.27 -10.19
C PRO A 139 -8.24 -2.22 -10.20
N ASN A 140 -8.25 -3.23 -9.34
CA ASN A 140 -9.35 -4.19 -9.24
C ASN A 140 -10.48 -3.73 -8.30
N CYS A 141 -10.19 -3.48 -7.01
CA CYS A 141 -11.24 -3.19 -6.01
C CYS A 141 -11.50 -1.71 -5.76
N GLN A 142 -10.73 -0.81 -6.38
CA GLN A 142 -10.84 0.66 -6.28
C GLN A 142 -10.66 1.26 -4.87
N ARG A 143 -10.34 0.43 -3.86
CA ARG A 143 -9.99 0.90 -2.51
C ARG A 143 -8.65 1.62 -2.52
N LYS A 144 -8.53 2.61 -1.63
CA LYS A 144 -7.39 3.52 -1.54
C LYS A 144 -6.29 2.98 -0.63
N SER A 145 -5.06 3.44 -0.86
CA SER A 145 -3.89 3.24 0.00
C SER A 145 -2.91 4.39 -0.21
N GLN A 146 -2.00 4.61 0.74
CA GLN A 146 -0.92 5.59 0.62
C GLN A 146 0.03 5.17 -0.52
N ALA A 147 0.39 6.10 -1.40
CA ALA A 147 1.33 5.84 -2.50
C ALA A 147 2.75 5.48 -1.99
N ALA A 148 3.16 6.05 -0.86
CA ALA A 148 4.44 5.72 -0.22
C ALA A 148 4.47 4.32 0.41
N THR A 149 3.31 3.77 0.76
CA THR A 149 3.17 2.44 1.38
C THR A 149 1.93 1.75 0.80
N PRO A 150 1.97 1.42 -0.50
CA PRO A 150 0.80 0.91 -1.20
C PRO A 150 0.47 -0.49 -0.68
N LEU A 151 -0.82 -0.81 -0.63
CA LEU A 151 -1.29 -2.13 -0.19
C LEU A 151 -1.26 -3.15 -1.34
N PHE A 152 -0.16 -3.13 -2.09
CA PHE A 152 0.17 -4.10 -3.13
C PHE A 152 1.42 -4.85 -2.69
N GLY A 153 1.38 -6.18 -2.74
CA GLY A 153 2.51 -7.01 -2.32
C GLY A 153 2.76 -8.15 -3.28
N ARG A 154 4.01 -8.61 -3.32
CA ARG A 154 4.35 -9.94 -3.84
C ARG A 154 4.11 -10.96 -2.73
N LEU A 155 3.33 -12.00 -2.99
CA LEU A 155 3.19 -13.13 -2.07
C LEU A 155 4.25 -14.18 -2.42
N LYS A 156 4.99 -14.64 -1.42
CA LYS A 156 5.84 -15.83 -1.56
C LYS A 156 4.91 -17.02 -1.78
N GLN A 157 4.93 -17.59 -2.99
CA GLN A 157 4.24 -18.83 -3.32
C GLN A 157 5.17 -20.03 -3.12
#